data_AF-A0A176E206-F1
#
_entry.id   AF-A0A176E206-F1
#
_cell.length_a   1.000
_cell.length_b   1.000
_cell.length_c   1.000
_cell.angle_alpha   90.00
_cell.angle_beta   90.00
_cell.angle_gamma   90.00
#
_symmetry.space_group_name_H-M   'P 1'
#
loop_
_entity.id
_entity.type
_entity.pdbx_description
1 polymer ?
#
loop_
_entity_poly.entity_id
_entity_poly.type
_entity_poly.pdbx_seq_one_letter_code
_entity_poly.pdbx_strand_id
1 'polypeptide(L)'
;MTSESDFRAWLGYELDRRLLGWASITQETVTRGEKRTDLRIELRGGDNAVLVVEIKLAHRWNRNVLLNKLKSQLVDQYLIGDKRVRHGLYLLVDFGIPLKGSLEDGSQPDLAEFGGLLSELAKELSGVEHRVVQYLQFSILET
;
A
#
# COMPACT_ATOMS: atom_id res chain seq x y z
N MET A 1 -16.73 -6.44 -3.30
CA MET A 1 -15.59 -5.92 -4.11
C MET A 1 -14.75 -7.11 -4.53
N THR A 2 -14.31 -7.19 -5.78
CA THR A 2 -13.66 -8.41 -6.31
C THR A 2 -12.25 -8.19 -6.85
N SER A 3 -11.83 -6.94 -7.04
CA SER A 3 -10.52 -6.59 -7.58
C SER A 3 -9.80 -5.51 -6.77
N GLU A 4 -8.48 -5.44 -6.93
CA GLU A 4 -7.64 -4.36 -6.36
C GLU A 4 -8.08 -3.00 -6.90
N SER A 5 -8.54 -2.95 -8.16
CA SER A 5 -9.06 -1.72 -8.77
C SER A 5 -10.40 -1.30 -8.17
N ASP A 6 -11.29 -2.26 -7.86
CA ASP A 6 -12.57 -1.97 -7.19
C ASP A 6 -12.30 -1.42 -5.78
N PHE A 7 -11.36 -2.03 -5.06
CA PHE A 7 -10.97 -1.58 -3.73
C PHE A 7 -10.34 -0.21 -3.72
N ARG A 8 -9.41 0.04 -4.65
CA ARG A 8 -8.80 1.35 -4.86
C ARG A 8 -9.86 2.42 -5.17
N ALA A 9 -10.82 2.10 -6.05
CA ALA A 9 -11.90 3.02 -6.42
C ALA A 9 -12.77 3.39 -5.21
N TRP A 10 -13.19 2.38 -4.45
CA TRP A 10 -13.96 2.57 -3.23
C TRP A 10 -13.18 3.37 -2.17
N LEU A 11 -11.92 3.00 -1.90
CA LEU A 11 -11.10 3.66 -0.89
C LEU A 11 -10.85 5.12 -1.27
N GLY A 12 -10.51 5.39 -2.54
CA GLY A 12 -10.32 6.75 -3.01
C GLY A 12 -11.58 7.60 -2.86
N TYR A 13 -12.75 7.04 -3.18
CA TYR A 13 -14.04 7.72 -2.96
C TYR A 13 -14.31 7.98 -1.47
N GLU A 14 -14.10 7.00 -0.59
CA GLU A 14 -14.30 7.17 0.85
C GLU A 14 -13.33 8.19 1.46
N LEU A 15 -12.08 8.23 1.02
CA LEU A 15 -11.10 9.21 1.46
C LEU A 15 -11.47 10.62 1.01
N ASP A 16 -11.87 10.79 -0.26
CA ASP A 16 -12.30 12.09 -0.79
C ASP A 16 -13.54 12.62 -0.04
N ARG A 17 -14.51 11.74 0.21
CA ARG A 17 -15.72 12.04 0.97
C ARG A 17 -15.44 12.42 2.43
N ARG A 18 -14.38 11.89 3.05
CA ARG A 18 -14.06 12.12 4.47
C ARG A 18 -13.09 13.29 4.67
N LEU A 19 -12.20 13.52 3.72
CA LEU A 19 -11.16 14.55 3.79
C LEU A 19 -11.57 15.85 3.09
N LEU A 20 -12.85 16.04 2.77
CA LEU A 20 -13.45 17.17 2.03
C LEU A 20 -12.67 18.49 2.17
N GLY A 21 -11.91 18.84 1.14
CA GLY A 21 -11.18 20.11 1.06
C GLY A 21 -9.87 20.20 1.86
N TRP A 22 -9.55 19.18 2.67
CA TRP A 22 -8.27 19.04 3.38
C TRP A 22 -7.22 18.30 2.56
N ALA A 23 -7.62 17.50 1.58
CA ALA A 23 -6.72 16.76 0.70
C ALA A 23 -7.24 16.70 -0.73
N SER A 24 -6.34 16.46 -1.68
CA SER A 24 -6.66 16.03 -3.04
C SER A 24 -6.31 14.55 -3.18
N ILE A 25 -7.27 13.74 -3.64
CA ILE A 25 -7.10 12.30 -3.83
C ILE A 25 -7.05 12.01 -5.32
N THR A 26 -5.92 11.51 -5.80
CA THR A 26 -5.75 11.09 -7.19
C THR A 26 -5.62 9.57 -7.23
N GLN A 27 -6.53 8.92 -7.95
CA GLN A 27 -6.39 7.51 -8.33
C GLN A 27 -5.66 7.47 -9.67
N GLU A 28 -4.42 7.00 -9.68
CA GLU A 28 -3.64 7.03 -10.92
C GLU A 28 -3.89 5.77 -11.73
N THR A 29 -4.58 5.93 -12.87
CA THR A 29 -4.86 4.81 -13.79
C THR A 29 -3.72 4.71 -14.81
N VAL A 30 -3.17 3.51 -14.99
CA VAL A 30 -2.05 3.21 -15.90
C VAL A 30 -2.47 3.48 -17.35
N THR A 31 -2.20 4.68 -17.84
CA THR A 31 -2.28 4.99 -19.28
C THR A 31 -0.85 5.01 -19.82
N ARG A 32 -0.46 3.93 -20.50
CA ARG A 32 0.79 3.76 -21.26
C ARG A 32 2.08 4.23 -20.56
N GLY A 33 2.73 3.31 -19.85
CA GLY A 33 4.18 3.32 -19.64
C GLY A 33 4.71 4.11 -18.44
N GLU A 34 3.91 5.00 -17.85
CA GLU A 34 4.27 5.61 -16.57
C GLU A 34 3.80 4.73 -15.41
N LYS A 35 4.75 4.24 -14.60
CA LYS A 35 4.47 3.55 -13.34
C LYS A 35 3.94 4.60 -12.37
N ARG A 36 2.72 4.42 -11.88
CA ARG A 36 2.02 5.33 -10.96
C ARG A 36 1.47 4.57 -9.75
N THR A 37 1.50 5.20 -8.58
CA THR A 37 1.04 4.61 -7.30
C THR A 37 -0.46 4.41 -7.30
N ASP A 38 -0.96 3.43 -6.54
CA ASP A 38 -2.40 3.16 -6.49
C ASP A 38 -3.23 4.39 -6.06
N LEU A 39 -2.83 5.07 -4.98
CA LEU A 39 -3.42 6.35 -4.60
C LEU A 39 -2.35 7.37 -4.26
N ARG A 40 -2.58 8.62 -4.68
CA ARG A 40 -1.80 9.78 -4.28
C ARG A 40 -2.69 10.74 -3.51
N ILE A 41 -2.28 11.08 -2.30
CA ILE A 41 -2.99 11.95 -1.37
C ILE A 41 -2.12 13.19 -1.14
N GLU A 42 -2.59 14.34 -1.59
CA GLU A 42 -1.92 15.62 -1.39
C GLU A 42 -2.67 16.42 -0.32
N LEU A 43 -2.05 16.61 0.85
CA LEU A 43 -2.65 17.42 1.91
C LEU A 43 -2.59 18.90 1.55
N ARG A 44 -3.70 19.61 1.71
CA ARG A 44 -3.79 21.06 1.51
C ARG A 44 -3.39 21.74 2.81
N GLY A 45 -2.24 22.44 2.83
CA GLY A 45 -1.70 23.07 4.05
C GLY A 45 -0.21 23.41 3.95
N GLY A 46 0.38 23.88 5.06
CA GLY A 46 1.70 24.55 5.09
C GLY A 46 2.86 23.78 4.44
N ASP A 47 2.90 22.46 4.58
CA ASP A 47 4.00 21.64 4.05
C ASP A 47 3.69 20.95 2.72
N ASN A 48 2.45 21.07 2.19
CA ASN A 48 1.96 20.37 1.00
C ASN A 48 2.43 18.91 0.94
N ALA A 49 2.28 18.21 2.07
CA ALA A 49 2.79 16.86 2.22
C ALA A 49 2.05 15.90 1.27
N VAL A 50 2.83 15.03 0.62
CA VAL A 50 2.31 14.01 -0.27
C VAL A 50 2.48 12.64 0.38
N LEU A 51 1.36 11.92 0.49
CA LEU A 51 1.31 10.53 0.87
C LEU A 51 0.96 9.68 -0.36
N VAL A 52 1.79 8.68 -0.64
CA VAL A 52 1.48 7.65 -1.64
C VAL A 52 1.03 6.37 -0.95
N VAL A 53 -0.02 5.75 -1.48
CA VAL A 53 -0.55 4.48 -0.97
C VAL A 53 -0.42 3.43 -2.06
N GLU A 54 0.21 2.30 -1.73
CA GLU A 54 0.23 1.11 -2.56
C GLU A 54 -0.65 0.04 -1.91
N ILE A 55 -1.61 -0.47 -2.67
CA ILE A 55 -2.66 -1.37 -2.19
C ILE A 55 -2.34 -2.77 -2.72
N LYS A 56 -2.40 -3.79 -1.86
CA LYS A 56 -2.26 -5.18 -2.29
C LYS A 56 -3.32 -6.05 -1.62
N LEU A 57 -4.00 -6.89 -2.41
CA LEU A 57 -4.95 -7.87 -1.89
C LEU A 57 -4.19 -9.12 -1.42
N ALA A 58 -4.26 -9.44 -0.13
CA ALA A 58 -3.39 -10.45 0.50
C ALA A 58 -3.46 -11.82 -0.20
N HIS A 59 -4.67 -12.31 -0.48
CA HIS A 59 -4.93 -13.62 -1.11
C HIS A 59 -4.45 -13.75 -2.56
N ARG A 60 -4.01 -12.67 -3.21
CA ARG A 60 -3.54 -12.72 -4.62
C ARG A 60 -2.06 -13.04 -4.75
N TRP A 61 -1.31 -12.97 -3.66
CA TRP A 61 0.14 -13.05 -3.71
C TRP A 61 0.67 -14.23 -2.90
N ASN A 62 1.74 -14.83 -3.41
CA ASN A 62 2.63 -15.65 -2.60
C ASN A 62 3.49 -14.71 -1.71
N ARG A 63 3.82 -15.15 -0.48
CA ARG A 63 4.68 -14.43 0.48
C ARG A 63 5.89 -13.75 -0.14
N ASN A 64 6.75 -14.53 -0.79
CA ASN A 64 8.03 -14.03 -1.28
C ASN A 64 7.81 -13.04 -2.43
N VAL A 65 6.79 -13.28 -3.26
CA VAL A 65 6.43 -12.36 -4.34
C VAL A 65 5.91 -11.05 -3.78
N LEU A 66 5.08 -11.08 -2.72
CA LEU A 66 4.54 -9.88 -2.08
C LEU A 66 5.65 -9.04 -1.44
N LEU A 67 6.54 -9.65 -0.66
CA LEU A 67 7.65 -8.94 -0.03
C LEU A 67 8.56 -8.26 -1.06
N ASN A 68 8.92 -8.99 -2.12
CA ASN A 68 9.72 -8.44 -3.21
C ASN A 68 8.99 -7.32 -3.96
N LYS A 69 7.69 -7.46 -4.18
CA LYS A 69 6.87 -6.43 -4.83
C LYS A 69 6.80 -5.16 -3.99
N LEU A 70 6.56 -5.29 -2.70
CA LEU A 70 6.50 -4.14 -1.80
C LEU A 70 7.85 -3.43 -1.82
N LYS A 71 8.94 -4.14 -1.51
CA LYS A 71 10.30 -3.57 -1.54
C LYS A 71 10.62 -2.81 -2.85
N SER A 72 10.28 -3.40 -4.00
CA SER A 72 10.60 -2.83 -5.32
C SER A 72 9.63 -1.78 -5.86
N GLN A 73 8.41 -1.67 -5.31
CA GLN A 73 7.41 -0.72 -5.84
C GLN A 73 7.41 0.61 -5.09
N LEU A 74 7.39 0.63 -3.75
CA LEU A 74 7.28 1.91 -3.05
C LEU A 74 8.62 2.66 -3.02
N VAL A 75 9.70 1.93 -2.79
CA VAL A 75 11.03 2.49 -2.55
C VAL A 75 11.68 2.87 -3.86
N ASP A 76 11.85 1.88 -4.74
CA ASP A 76 12.66 2.05 -5.95
C ASP A 76 11.95 2.89 -7.03
N GLN A 77 10.63 3.08 -6.94
CA GLN A 77 9.86 3.77 -8.01
C GLN A 77 9.27 5.11 -7.59
N TYR A 78 8.88 5.31 -6.32
CA TYR A 78 8.08 6.49 -5.96
C TYR A 78 8.74 7.39 -4.94
N LEU A 79 9.29 6.81 -3.89
CA LEU A 79 9.96 7.60 -2.87
C LEU A 79 11.15 8.36 -3.49
N ILE A 80 11.96 7.73 -4.34
CA ILE A 80 13.15 8.33 -4.94
C ILE A 80 12.83 9.39 -6.02
N GLY A 81 11.63 9.36 -6.64
CA GLY A 81 11.31 10.14 -7.83
C GLY A 81 10.80 11.57 -7.62
N ASP A 82 10.09 11.86 -6.53
CA ASP A 82 9.55 13.20 -6.21
C ASP A 82 9.93 13.58 -4.77
N LYS A 83 10.78 14.62 -4.61
CA LYS A 83 11.27 15.09 -3.30
C LYS A 83 10.16 15.58 -2.35
N ARG A 84 8.95 15.83 -2.87
CA ARG A 84 7.77 16.17 -2.06
C ARG A 84 7.11 14.93 -1.43
N VAL A 85 7.36 13.75 -1.98
CA VAL A 85 6.86 12.47 -1.46
C VAL A 85 7.80 12.00 -0.36
N ARG A 86 7.43 12.32 0.88
CA ARG A 86 8.15 11.87 2.08
C ARG A 86 7.41 10.77 2.84
N HIS A 87 6.15 10.53 2.49
CA HIS A 87 5.30 9.57 3.19
C HIS A 87 4.80 8.50 2.22
N GLY A 88 4.95 7.24 2.63
CA GLY A 88 4.44 6.09 1.89
C GLY A 88 3.66 5.16 2.81
N LEU A 89 2.58 4.58 2.31
CA LEU A 89 1.76 3.60 3.02
C LEU A 89 1.59 2.35 2.18
N TYR A 90 1.98 1.20 2.74
CA TYR A 90 1.53 -0.08 2.25
C TYR A 90 0.22 -0.45 2.91
N LEU A 91 -0.81 -0.67 2.09
CA LEU A 91 -2.10 -1.14 2.54
C LEU A 91 -2.31 -2.59 2.09
N LEU A 92 -2.18 -3.53 3.03
CA LEU A 92 -2.54 -4.93 2.80
C LEU A 92 -4.01 -5.13 3.14
N VAL A 93 -4.77 -5.59 2.16
CA VAL A 93 -6.21 -5.80 2.29
C VAL A 93 -6.48 -7.30 2.40
N ASP A 94 -7.08 -7.69 3.52
CA ASP A 94 -7.57 -9.04 3.75
C ASP A 94 -9.10 -9.09 3.64
N PHE A 95 -9.57 -10.09 2.89
CA PHE A 95 -10.99 -10.39 2.68
C PHE A 95 -11.41 -11.69 3.39
N GLY A 96 -10.59 -12.21 4.31
CA GLY A 96 -10.81 -13.53 4.92
C GLY A 96 -10.58 -14.69 3.94
N ILE A 97 -9.96 -14.41 2.79
CA ILE A 97 -9.64 -15.43 1.78
C ILE A 97 -8.24 -15.99 2.11
N PRO A 98 -8.08 -17.32 2.19
CA PRO A 98 -6.79 -17.93 2.48
C PRO A 98 -5.67 -17.42 1.55
N LEU A 99 -4.51 -17.18 2.13
CA LEU A 99 -3.31 -16.81 1.39
C LEU A 99 -2.90 -17.93 0.43
N LYS A 100 -2.24 -17.56 -0.67
CA LYS A 100 -1.75 -18.53 -1.65
C LYS A 100 -0.33 -18.99 -1.31
N GLY A 101 -0.12 -20.30 -1.40
CA GLY A 101 1.19 -20.95 -1.31
C GLY A 101 1.43 -21.63 0.04
N SER A 102 2.55 -22.32 0.16
CA SER A 102 3.04 -22.92 1.39
C SER A 102 4.44 -22.38 1.69
N LEU A 103 4.82 -22.33 2.97
CA LEU A 103 6.19 -22.09 3.39
C LEU A 103 7.08 -23.31 3.05
N GLU A 104 8.41 -23.16 3.18
CA GLU A 104 9.36 -24.23 2.85
C GLU A 104 9.16 -25.49 3.72
N ASP A 105 8.62 -25.31 4.92
CA ASP A 105 8.25 -26.39 5.83
C ASP A 105 6.84 -26.98 5.57
N GLY A 106 6.16 -26.52 4.51
CA GLY A 106 4.83 -26.96 4.12
C GLY A 106 3.68 -26.29 4.88
N SER A 107 3.97 -25.45 5.88
CA SER A 107 2.93 -24.71 6.61
C SER A 107 2.27 -23.64 5.74
N GLN A 108 1.05 -23.25 6.11
CA GLN A 108 0.37 -22.13 5.47
C GLN A 108 0.86 -20.83 6.10
N PRO A 109 1.14 -19.79 5.29
CA PRO A 109 1.49 -18.49 5.83
C PRO A 109 0.36 -17.90 6.66
N ASP A 110 0.68 -17.40 7.86
CA ASP A 110 -0.24 -16.63 8.68
C ASP A 110 -0.19 -15.14 8.30
N LEU A 111 -1.35 -14.50 8.27
CA LEU A 111 -1.50 -13.08 8.01
C LEU A 111 -0.79 -12.23 9.09
N ALA A 112 -0.74 -12.70 10.34
CA ALA A 112 -0.02 -12.01 11.40
C ALA A 112 1.50 -12.03 11.17
N GLU A 113 2.07 -13.16 10.74
CA GLU A 113 3.47 -13.26 10.34
C GLU A 113 3.78 -12.32 9.17
N PHE A 114 2.88 -12.26 8.18
CA PHE A 114 2.99 -11.30 7.09
C PHE A 114 3.01 -9.86 7.59
N GLY A 115 2.06 -9.49 8.46
CA GLY A 115 2.01 -8.15 9.03
C GLY A 115 3.29 -7.79 9.79
N GLY A 116 3.89 -8.76 10.50
CA GLY A 116 5.18 -8.59 11.17
C GLY A 116 6.31 -8.23 10.20
N LEU A 117 6.47 -9.01 9.13
CA LEU A 117 7.50 -8.76 8.11
C LEU A 117 7.32 -7.41 7.40
N LEU A 118 6.07 -7.02 7.14
CA LEU A 118 5.77 -5.73 6.51
C LEU A 118 6.05 -4.55 7.43
N SER A 119 5.79 -4.71 8.73
CA SER A 119 6.15 -3.73 9.74
C SER A 119 7.67 -3.55 9.84
N GLU A 120 8.44 -4.64 9.81
CA GLU A 120 9.90 -4.60 9.81
C GLU A 120 10.45 -3.93 8.54
N LEU A 121 9.94 -4.31 7.37
CA LEU A 121 10.32 -3.70 6.10
C LEU A 121 10.00 -2.19 6.10
N ALA A 122 8.82 -1.78 6.57
CA ALA A 122 8.44 -0.37 6.65
C ALA A 122 9.38 0.45 7.56
N LYS A 123 9.84 -0.14 8.67
CA LYS A 123 10.84 0.48 9.57
C LYS A 123 12.20 0.63 8.89
N GLU A 124 12.70 -0.42 8.24
CA GLU A 124 13.97 -0.38 7.49
C GLU A 124 13.94 0.75 6.46
N LEU A 125 12.84 0.87 5.72
CA LEU A 125 12.69 1.86 4.67
C LEU A 125 12.50 3.29 5.19
N SER A 126 11.93 3.46 6.39
CA SER A 126 11.81 4.78 7.03
C SER A 126 13.16 5.35 7.48
N GLY A 127 14.18 4.50 7.64
CA GLY A 127 15.55 4.95 7.93
C GLY A 127 16.26 5.57 6.73
N VAL A 128 15.72 5.42 5.52
CA VAL A 128 16.34 5.85 4.26
C VAL A 128 15.85 7.26 3.89
N GLU A 129 16.78 8.21 3.75
CA GLU A 129 16.54 9.57 3.22
C GLU A 129 15.46 10.39 3.98
N HIS A 130 15.29 10.17 5.29
CA HIS A 130 14.27 10.86 6.13
C HIS A 130 12.82 10.66 5.66
N ARG A 131 12.52 9.51 5.06
CA ARG A 131 11.17 9.17 4.65
C ARG A 131 10.42 8.43 5.75
N VAL A 132 9.10 8.45 5.69
CA VAL A 132 8.24 7.71 6.61
C VAL A 132 7.43 6.72 5.81
N VAL A 133 7.71 5.43 6.01
CA VAL A 133 6.96 4.33 5.42
C VAL A 133 6.18 3.65 6.52
N GLN A 134 4.87 3.52 6.31
CA GLN A 134 3.99 2.81 7.24
C GLN A 134 3.36 1.59 6.56
N TYR A 135 2.93 0.67 7.39
CA TYR A 135 2.15 -0.50 7.01
C TYR A 135 0.82 -0.46 7.74
N LEU A 136 -0.27 -0.72 7.02
CA LEU A 136 -1.58 -0.92 7.60
C LEU A 136 -2.22 -2.17 7.01
N GLN A 137 -2.80 -2.99 7.90
CA GLN A 137 -3.63 -4.11 7.54
C GLN A 137 -5.09 -3.69 7.65
N PHE A 138 -5.86 -3.90 6.58
CA PHE A 138 -7.29 -3.70 6.58
C PHE A 138 -7.98 -5.04 6.37
N SER A 139 -8.73 -5.49 7.37
CA SER A 139 -9.44 -6.78 7.32
C SER A 139 -10.93 -6.50 7.19
N ILE A 140 -11.56 -7.03 6.14
CA ILE A 140 -13.00 -7.03 5.99
C ILE A 140 -13.50 -8.33 6.62
N LEU A 141 -13.97 -8.22 7.86
CA LEU A 141 -14.68 -9.29 8.53
C LEU A 141 -16.11 -9.27 7.97
N GLU A 142 -16.58 -10.37 7.38
CA GLU A 142 -18.00 -10.52 7.10
C GLU A 142 -18.77 -10.38 8.44
N THR A 143 -19.77 -9.50 8.44
CA THR A 143 -20.80 -9.42 9.48
C THR A 143 -21.90 -10.42 9.20
#